data_AF-A0AA39MUK6-F1
#
_entry.id   AF-A0AA39MUK6-F1
#
_cell.length_a   1.000
_cell.length_b   1.000
_cell.length_c   1.000
_cell.angle_alpha   90.00
_cell.angle_beta   90.00
_cell.angle_gamma   90.00
#
_symmetry.space_group_name_H-M   'P 1'
#
loop_
_entity.id
_entity.type
_entity.pdbx_description
1 polymer ?
#
loop_
_entity_poly.entity_id
_entity_poly.type
_entity_poly.pdbx_seq_one_letter_code
_entity_poly.pdbx_strand_id
1 'polypeptide(L)'
;MAQLCSPDHFIMFMSTTEALSLAKSDNVSAHISNVIATLPAPFTILPFDVCVNIQYHDPKLTFECIRSIQHLARFGRPMWHTMLAAGAQAQWIIFLARTKLTHTDCAETAKFGIYMGEPATVMSGTRLRRTPDVFTVALVDIRVMIEYDPHREESRRLQEEMVRAHMRMVFSAPAHGGYTTSGYPSEAILAEAAAISIYEEHVDVVEVVHCLLEDDLLDDSERGQLVARLILTKAWDAAIHRLLLDKKHPPMPESHQDNQAVYSRPILLINLLTALIPEEHLLKLFQSMPDNHVGWWTFAEAFEFAYVYFTHFGCAGSSDAINSSSGIAAFIRGMAYQCSFGHSSIDIFVPLLIVPKDVTTRPDFDVDRLLLDQFQSSGIMISVQEEPNFYARDETVSAEEVGFWLDEDTEVDVPYIVISMQLVETGSRVVSSSSERSLAPSSATETLLNAETKLLRQSDRKEYPRYTINISGCSPSMYKVIDANEQDKYFRILSLSGILNEHPYKMSTSVALLKKMKPFWSLDPICFDWTQGMPGVGVITDRPIVPGITFSRQAVTIKGEEDDDSDVQMNDEVHIM
;
A
#
# COMPACT_ATOMS: atom_id res chain seq x y z
N MET A 1 30.39 -21.81 -5.35
CA MET A 1 29.83 -20.77 -4.47
C MET A 1 30.76 -20.61 -3.29
N ALA A 2 31.62 -19.59 -3.32
CA ALA A 2 32.59 -19.35 -2.25
C ALA A 2 31.90 -18.62 -1.09
N GLN A 3 32.17 -19.08 0.14
CA GLN A 3 31.74 -18.44 1.38
C GLN A 3 32.28 -17.01 1.44
N LEU A 4 31.37 -16.02 1.38
CA LEU A 4 31.65 -14.59 1.57
C LEU A 4 31.88 -14.22 3.06
N CYS A 5 32.15 -15.20 3.94
CA CYS A 5 32.41 -14.97 5.37
C CYS A 5 33.90 -14.77 5.72
N SER A 6 34.76 -14.49 4.74
CA SER A 6 36.19 -14.19 4.94
C SER A 6 36.53 -12.79 4.39
N PRO A 7 37.27 -11.93 5.13
CA PRO A 7 37.36 -10.50 4.89
C PRO A 7 38.50 -10.14 3.93
N ASP A 8 38.39 -10.48 2.65
CA ASP A 8 39.37 -10.03 1.63
C ASP A 8 38.67 -9.54 0.35
N HIS A 9 37.54 -8.86 0.48
CA HIS A 9 36.85 -8.24 -0.65
C HIS A 9 36.81 -6.72 -0.46
N PHE A 10 37.61 -6.01 -1.26
CA PHE A 10 37.52 -4.56 -1.42
C PHE A 10 36.50 -4.26 -2.52
N ILE A 11 35.36 -3.66 -2.15
CA ILE A 11 34.29 -3.31 -3.10
C ILE A 11 34.37 -1.81 -3.36
N MET A 12 34.71 -1.44 -4.59
CA MET A 12 34.72 -0.05 -5.03
C MET A 12 33.35 0.29 -5.64
N PHE A 13 32.63 1.23 -5.05
CA PHE A 13 31.43 1.81 -5.66
C PHE A 13 31.86 2.70 -6.82
N MET A 14 31.97 2.10 -8.01
CA MET A 14 32.17 2.87 -9.23
C MET A 14 30.80 3.30 -9.75
N SER A 15 30.66 4.59 -10.03
CA SER A 15 29.54 5.15 -10.80
C SER A 15 29.25 4.24 -12.00
N THR A 16 27.98 3.93 -12.22
CA THR A 16 27.51 3.17 -13.39
C THR A 16 28.11 3.78 -14.66
N THR A 17 28.94 3.01 -15.36
CA THR A 17 29.50 3.39 -16.66
C THR A 17 28.37 3.41 -17.71
N GLU A 18 28.46 4.33 -18.67
CA GLU A 18 27.42 4.64 -19.67
C GLU A 18 27.04 3.48 -20.63
N ALA A 19 27.66 2.32 -20.52
CA ALA A 19 27.50 1.22 -21.48
C ALA A 19 27.27 -0.13 -20.78
N LEU A 20 26.19 -0.23 -20.01
CA LEU A 20 25.68 -1.52 -19.54
C LEU A 20 24.61 -2.00 -20.52
N SER A 21 25.06 -2.54 -21.67
CA SER A 21 24.21 -3.38 -22.54
C SER A 21 23.96 -4.69 -21.81
N LEU A 22 22.98 -4.69 -20.90
CA LEU A 22 22.78 -5.74 -19.91
C LEU A 22 21.98 -6.94 -20.47
N ALA A 23 21.20 -6.73 -21.53
CA ALA A 23 20.53 -7.77 -22.28
C ALA A 23 21.11 -7.91 -23.70
N LYS A 24 21.04 -9.13 -24.27
CA LYS A 24 21.33 -9.35 -25.68
C LYS A 24 20.30 -8.59 -26.53
N SER A 25 20.75 -7.55 -27.21
CA SER A 25 19.96 -6.92 -28.28
C SER A 25 19.82 -7.91 -29.46
N ASP A 26 18.58 -8.08 -29.95
CA ASP A 26 18.28 -8.93 -31.12
C ASP A 26 18.96 -8.46 -32.42
N ASN A 27 19.54 -7.26 -32.43
CA ASN A 27 20.18 -6.64 -33.60
C ASN A 27 21.71 -6.82 -33.64
N VAL A 28 22.25 -7.74 -32.85
CA VAL A 28 23.69 -7.96 -32.73
C VAL A 28 24.15 -9.03 -33.73
N SER A 29 25.10 -8.67 -34.61
CA SER A 29 25.77 -9.60 -35.54
C SER A 29 26.16 -10.92 -34.85
N ALA A 30 25.99 -12.05 -35.54
CA ALA A 30 26.32 -13.39 -35.03
C ALA A 30 27.74 -13.48 -34.42
N HIS A 31 28.68 -12.67 -34.91
CA HIS A 31 30.03 -12.59 -34.37
C HIS A 31 30.08 -11.93 -32.98
N ILE A 32 29.30 -10.88 -32.74
CA ILE A 32 29.24 -10.17 -31.45
C ILE A 32 28.38 -10.97 -30.45
N SER A 33 27.33 -11.66 -30.91
CA SER A 33 26.52 -12.55 -30.07
C SER A 33 27.36 -13.70 -29.48
N ASN A 34 28.29 -14.27 -30.26
CA ASN A 34 29.25 -15.26 -29.79
C ASN A 34 30.25 -14.69 -28.77
N VAL A 35 30.66 -13.42 -28.91
CA VAL A 35 31.56 -12.76 -27.93
C VAL A 35 30.81 -12.44 -26.63
N ILE A 36 29.59 -11.91 -26.71
CA ILE A 36 28.74 -11.62 -25.53
C ILE A 36 28.38 -12.92 -24.78
N ALA A 37 28.14 -14.03 -25.49
CA ALA A 37 27.91 -15.33 -24.87
C ALA A 37 29.12 -15.90 -24.11
N THR A 38 30.32 -15.33 -24.31
CA THR A 38 31.55 -15.71 -23.60
C THR A 38 31.94 -14.73 -22.48
N LEU A 39 31.21 -13.63 -22.31
CA LEU A 39 31.46 -12.71 -21.20
C LEU A 39 30.98 -13.33 -19.88
N PRO A 40 31.75 -13.19 -18.78
CA PRO A 40 31.27 -13.58 -17.48
C PRO A 40 30.04 -12.75 -17.10
N ALA A 41 29.11 -13.34 -16.35
CA ALA A 41 27.96 -12.61 -15.83
C ALA A 41 28.44 -11.37 -15.03
N PRO A 42 27.78 -10.21 -15.18
CA PRO A 42 28.20 -9.00 -14.48
C PRO A 42 28.05 -9.21 -12.97
N PHE A 43 28.97 -8.63 -12.21
CA PHE A 43 28.91 -8.68 -10.76
C PHE A 43 27.87 -7.67 -10.25
N THR A 44 26.71 -8.17 -9.79
CA THR A 44 25.59 -7.34 -9.32
C THR A 44 25.46 -7.30 -7.79
N ILE A 45 26.28 -8.07 -7.07
CA ILE A 45 26.18 -8.20 -5.60
C ILE A 45 26.86 -7.00 -4.95
N LEU A 46 26.09 -6.21 -4.20
CA LEU A 46 26.62 -5.05 -3.47
C LEU A 46 26.25 -5.11 -1.99
N PRO A 47 27.15 -4.66 -1.10
CA PRO A 47 26.86 -4.59 0.32
C PRO A 47 25.79 -3.52 0.58
N PHE A 48 24.70 -3.93 1.21
CA PHE A 48 23.63 -3.06 1.70
C PHE A 48 23.55 -3.19 3.22
N ASP A 49 23.09 -2.13 3.89
CA ASP A 49 22.86 -2.11 5.34
C ASP A 49 24.10 -2.43 6.19
N VAL A 50 25.32 -2.34 5.65
CA VAL A 50 26.56 -2.67 6.39
C VAL A 50 26.86 -1.71 7.54
N CYS A 51 26.24 -0.54 7.53
CA CYS A 51 26.35 0.45 8.60
C CYS A 51 25.20 0.34 9.61
N VAL A 52 24.25 -0.58 9.41
CA VAL A 52 23.18 -0.85 10.37
C VAL A 52 23.79 -1.65 11.53
N ASN A 53 23.80 -1.03 12.70
CA ASN A 53 24.07 -1.68 13.97
C ASN A 53 23.03 -1.19 14.97
N ILE A 54 21.78 -1.63 14.77
CA ILE A 54 20.64 -1.29 15.60
C ILE A 54 20.32 -2.52 16.42
N GLN A 55 20.37 -2.37 17.74
CA GLN A 55 19.81 -3.35 18.67
C GLN A 55 18.43 -2.84 19.06
N TYR A 56 17.43 -3.71 19.07
CA TYR A 56 16.06 -3.30 19.41
C TYR A 56 15.97 -2.67 20.80
N HIS A 57 16.69 -3.24 21.77
CA HIS A 57 16.84 -2.72 23.13
C HIS A 57 17.95 -1.67 23.28
N ASP A 58 18.36 -1.01 22.19
CA ASP A 58 19.34 0.07 22.28
C ASP A 58 18.72 1.25 23.03
N PRO A 59 19.28 1.68 24.18
CA PRO A 59 18.75 2.80 24.97
C PRO A 59 18.83 4.15 24.23
N LYS A 60 19.44 4.20 23.04
CA LYS A 60 19.47 5.37 22.17
C LYS A 60 18.43 5.31 21.05
N LEU A 61 17.73 4.19 20.87
CA LEU A 61 16.70 4.04 19.84
C LEU A 61 15.36 4.54 20.36
N THR A 62 15.22 5.87 20.41
CA THR A 62 13.97 6.53 20.79
C THR A 62 13.06 6.75 19.59
N PHE A 63 11.79 7.04 19.87
CA PHE A 63 10.80 7.44 18.86
C PHE A 63 11.15 8.75 18.14
N GLU A 64 11.91 9.65 18.78
CA GLU A 64 12.48 10.82 18.11
C GLU A 64 13.65 10.47 17.19
N CYS A 65 14.47 9.48 17.52
CA CYS A 65 15.63 9.16 16.68
C CYS A 65 15.24 8.68 15.28
N ILE A 66 14.10 7.99 15.12
CA ILE A 66 13.70 7.37 13.85
C ILE A 66 13.31 8.35 12.74
N ARG A 67 13.04 9.63 13.08
CA ARG A 67 12.78 10.72 12.12
C ARG A 67 14.04 11.48 11.71
N SER A 68 15.20 11.19 12.29
CA SER A 68 16.45 11.87 11.95
C SER A 68 17.04 11.36 10.64
N ILE A 69 17.63 12.25 9.85
CA ILE A 69 18.34 11.86 8.61
C ILE A 69 19.51 10.92 8.93
N GLN A 70 20.14 11.09 10.10
CA GLN A 70 21.20 10.21 10.58
C GLN A 70 20.72 8.76 10.74
N HIS A 71 19.49 8.57 11.24
CA HIS A 71 18.88 7.25 11.33
C HIS A 71 18.57 6.67 9.95
N LEU A 72 17.93 7.44 9.06
CA LEU A 72 17.61 6.98 7.71
C LEU A 72 18.84 6.54 6.93
N ALA A 73 19.94 7.29 7.06
CA ALA A 73 21.19 7.04 6.36
C ALA A 73 21.89 5.75 6.77
N ARG A 74 21.48 5.10 7.87
CA ARG A 74 22.01 3.78 8.28
C ARG A 74 21.57 2.69 7.32
N PHE A 75 20.39 2.84 6.71
CA PHE A 75 19.80 1.88 5.78
C PHE A 75 20.19 2.18 4.33
N GLY A 76 20.34 1.13 3.54
CA GLY A 76 20.62 1.21 2.12
C GLY A 76 22.10 1.15 1.80
N ARG A 77 22.50 1.98 0.83
CA ARG A 77 23.89 2.06 0.40
C ARG A 77 24.77 2.63 1.51
N PRO A 78 26.00 2.09 1.71
CA PRO A 78 26.93 2.58 2.73
C PRO A 78 27.35 4.04 2.54
N MET A 79 27.20 4.57 1.32
CA MET A 79 27.55 5.95 0.98
C MET A 79 26.84 6.98 1.88
N TRP A 80 25.56 6.78 2.19
CA TRP A 80 24.78 7.74 2.99
C TRP A 80 25.35 7.91 4.39
N HIS A 81 25.56 6.79 5.08
CA HIS A 81 26.14 6.79 6.42
C HIS A 81 27.59 7.27 6.43
N THR A 82 28.42 6.81 5.49
CA THR A 82 29.85 7.15 5.49
C THR A 82 30.09 8.63 5.23
N MET A 83 29.26 9.29 4.41
CA MET A 83 29.32 10.74 4.23
C MET A 83 29.00 11.51 5.52
N LEU A 84 27.96 11.10 6.26
CA LEU A 84 27.63 11.70 7.56
C LEU A 84 28.76 11.46 8.58
N ALA A 85 29.30 10.24 8.64
CA ALA A 85 30.41 9.90 9.52
C ALA A 85 31.69 10.70 9.18
N ALA A 86 31.88 11.08 7.91
CA ALA A 86 32.95 11.95 7.45
C ALA A 86 32.66 13.46 7.69
N GLY A 87 31.54 13.82 8.30
CA GLY A 87 31.18 15.19 8.66
C GLY A 87 30.34 15.95 7.64
N ALA A 88 29.75 15.28 6.65
CA ALA A 88 28.75 15.92 5.78
C ALA A 88 27.51 16.34 6.59
N GLN A 89 26.93 17.49 6.26
CA GLN A 89 25.67 17.92 6.90
C GLN A 89 24.51 17.06 6.38
N ALA A 90 23.54 16.77 7.26
CA ALA A 90 22.40 15.92 6.93
C ALA A 90 21.61 16.40 5.70
N GLN A 91 21.35 17.71 5.61
CA GLN A 91 20.70 18.33 4.46
C GLN A 91 21.39 18.03 3.12
N TRP A 92 22.73 17.96 3.10
CA TRP A 92 23.48 17.64 1.88
C TRP A 92 23.27 16.21 1.41
N ILE A 93 23.00 15.28 2.32
CA ILE A 93 22.68 13.90 1.96
C ILE A 93 21.38 13.84 1.17
N ILE A 94 20.34 14.55 1.64
CA ILE A 94 19.05 14.62 0.95
C ILE A 94 19.21 15.32 -0.39
N PHE A 95 19.93 16.45 -0.46
CA PHE A 95 20.18 17.13 -1.74
C PHE A 95 20.93 16.25 -2.73
N LEU A 96 21.98 15.55 -2.30
CA LEU A 96 22.71 14.65 -3.17
C LEU A 96 21.81 13.52 -3.68
N ALA A 97 20.99 12.94 -2.81
CA ALA A 97 20.01 11.93 -3.22
C ALA A 97 19.05 12.48 -4.27
N ARG A 98 18.49 13.68 -4.06
CA ARG A 98 17.61 14.35 -5.04
C ARG A 98 18.31 14.62 -6.37
N THR A 99 19.53 15.16 -6.36
CA THR A 99 20.33 15.41 -7.56
C THR A 99 20.59 14.13 -8.33
N LYS A 100 20.88 13.02 -7.63
CA LYS A 100 21.09 11.71 -8.23
C LYS A 100 19.80 11.08 -8.77
N LEU A 101 18.66 11.31 -8.13
CA LEU A 101 17.37 10.82 -8.61
C LEU A 101 16.83 11.62 -9.79
N THR A 102 17.08 12.92 -9.84
CA THR A 102 16.46 13.81 -10.84
C THR A 102 17.39 14.15 -12.00
N HIS A 103 18.71 13.96 -11.84
CA HIS A 103 19.73 14.49 -12.75
C HIS A 103 19.69 16.03 -12.90
N THR A 104 19.04 16.72 -11.98
CA THR A 104 19.01 18.18 -11.90
C THR A 104 19.87 18.64 -10.74
N ASP A 105 20.57 19.78 -10.88
CA ASP A 105 21.34 20.33 -9.77
C ASP A 105 20.37 20.93 -8.73
N CYS A 106 19.99 20.11 -7.76
CA CYS A 106 19.11 20.52 -6.67
C CYS A 106 19.78 21.48 -5.67
N ALA A 107 21.10 21.74 -5.79
CA ALA A 107 21.80 22.68 -4.92
C ALA A 107 21.55 24.15 -5.32
N GLU A 108 21.30 24.43 -6.61
CA GLU A 108 20.97 25.78 -7.10
C GLU A 108 19.47 26.11 -6.99
N THR A 109 18.59 25.11 -7.01
CA THR A 109 17.14 25.27 -6.80
C THR A 109 16.73 25.34 -5.32
N ALA A 110 17.70 25.48 -4.40
CA ALA A 110 17.50 25.74 -2.96
C ALA A 110 16.81 27.09 -2.63
N LYS A 111 15.99 27.64 -3.55
CA LYS A 111 14.85 28.47 -3.18
C LYS A 111 13.80 27.55 -2.60
N PHE A 112 13.97 27.24 -1.32
CA PHE A 112 12.98 26.71 -0.39
C PHE A 112 11.76 27.65 -0.21
N GLY A 113 11.31 28.30 -1.28
CA GLY A 113 10.06 29.01 -1.31
C GLY A 113 8.98 27.96 -1.36
N ILE A 114 8.35 27.70 -0.22
CA ILE A 114 7.02 27.12 -0.22
C ILE A 114 6.20 28.05 -1.12
N TYR A 115 5.78 27.58 -2.30
CA TYR A 115 4.65 28.20 -2.97
C TYR A 115 3.42 27.85 -2.13
N MET A 116 3.22 28.59 -1.03
CA MET A 116 1.91 28.74 -0.38
C MET A 116 1.07 29.66 -1.28
N GLY A 117 0.87 29.23 -2.52
CA GLY A 117 0.02 29.89 -3.50
C GLY A 117 -1.12 28.93 -3.81
N GLU A 118 -2.32 29.48 -3.92
CA GLU A 118 -3.55 28.82 -4.39
C GLU A 118 -3.28 27.75 -5.45
N PRO A 119 -4.09 26.67 -5.50
CA PRO A 119 -3.94 25.61 -6.49
C PRO A 119 -3.72 26.26 -7.85
N ALA A 120 -2.52 26.09 -8.39
CA ALA A 120 -2.13 26.78 -9.61
C ALA A 120 -3.23 26.51 -10.62
N THR A 121 -3.92 27.57 -11.04
CA THR A 121 -4.86 27.53 -12.15
C THR A 121 -4.22 26.68 -13.22
N VAL A 122 -4.85 25.54 -13.49
CA VAL A 122 -4.49 24.56 -14.50
C VAL A 122 -3.89 25.31 -15.69
N MET A 123 -2.56 25.25 -15.84
CA MET A 123 -1.94 25.66 -17.09
C MET A 123 -2.29 24.59 -18.12
N SER A 124 -3.53 24.68 -18.59
CA SER A 124 -3.97 24.11 -19.84
C SER A 124 -3.18 24.83 -20.92
N GLY A 125 -2.13 24.19 -21.43
CA GLY A 125 -1.27 24.90 -22.37
C GLY A 125 -0.05 24.23 -22.97
N THR A 126 0.24 22.95 -22.72
CA THR A 126 1.23 22.21 -23.55
C THR A 126 0.94 20.71 -23.49
N ARG A 127 0.30 20.17 -24.53
CA ARG A 127 0.24 18.73 -24.76
C ARG A 127 1.47 18.26 -25.55
N LEU A 128 1.91 17.04 -25.18
CA LEU A 128 2.73 16.07 -25.90
C LEU A 128 4.24 16.03 -25.59
N ARG A 129 4.59 15.64 -24.35
CA ARG A 129 5.32 14.36 -24.21
C ARG A 129 4.29 13.29 -23.86
N ARG A 130 4.30 12.17 -24.60
CA ARG A 130 3.41 11.03 -24.37
C ARG A 130 3.89 10.18 -23.19
N THR A 131 5.21 10.08 -23.07
CA THR A 131 5.93 9.39 -22.01
C THR A 131 6.30 10.37 -20.89
N PRO A 132 6.08 10.04 -19.61
CA PRO A 132 6.60 10.83 -18.49
C PRO A 132 8.13 10.89 -18.56
N ASP A 133 8.71 11.96 -18.01
CA ASP A 133 10.16 12.07 -17.94
C ASP A 133 10.70 10.96 -17.02
N VAL A 134 11.81 10.31 -17.39
CA VAL A 134 12.31 9.12 -16.70
C VAL A 134 12.58 9.37 -15.21
N PHE A 135 12.97 10.60 -14.84
CA PHE A 135 13.13 10.94 -13.43
C PHE A 135 11.79 10.91 -12.68
N THR A 136 10.68 11.37 -13.28
CA THR A 136 9.36 11.31 -12.63
C THR A 136 8.92 9.86 -12.42
N VAL A 137 9.23 8.98 -13.39
CA VAL A 137 9.03 7.52 -13.23
C VAL A 137 9.86 6.99 -12.07
N ALA A 138 11.14 7.31 -12.01
CA ALA A 138 12.03 6.90 -10.91
C ALA A 138 11.54 7.35 -9.54
N LEU A 139 11.07 8.60 -9.42
CA LEU A 139 10.52 9.15 -8.18
C LEU A 139 9.29 8.37 -7.71
N VAL A 140 8.36 8.07 -8.63
CA VAL A 140 7.14 7.32 -8.33
C VAL A 140 7.48 5.86 -8.01
N ASP A 141 8.34 5.23 -8.80
CA ASP A 141 8.77 3.83 -8.62
C ASP A 141 9.41 3.58 -7.24
N ILE A 142 10.25 4.49 -6.75
CA ILE A 142 10.80 4.40 -5.38
C ILE A 142 9.69 4.33 -4.32
N ARG A 143 8.59 5.04 -4.56
CA ARG A 143 7.53 5.27 -3.58
C ARG A 143 6.44 4.21 -3.63
N VAL A 144 6.13 3.67 -4.81
CA VAL A 144 5.04 2.69 -5.02
C VAL A 144 5.49 1.36 -5.61
N MET A 145 6.79 1.17 -5.85
CA MET A 145 7.42 -0.07 -6.34
C MET A 145 6.75 -0.61 -7.62
N ILE A 146 7.07 0.01 -8.76
CA ILE A 146 6.45 -0.32 -10.04
C ILE A 146 7.05 -1.62 -10.60
N GLU A 147 6.17 -2.50 -11.06
CA GLU A 147 6.52 -3.72 -11.78
C GLU A 147 6.35 -3.51 -13.29
N TYR A 148 7.42 -3.79 -14.04
CA TYR A 148 7.48 -3.53 -15.47
C TYR A 148 7.47 -4.84 -16.24
N ASP A 149 6.83 -4.87 -17.40
CA ASP A 149 6.79 -6.07 -18.25
C ASP A 149 8.22 -6.41 -18.73
N PRO A 150 8.79 -7.56 -18.34
CA PRO A 150 10.15 -7.93 -18.74
C PRO A 150 10.24 -8.32 -20.23
N HIS A 151 9.12 -8.61 -20.89
CA HIS A 151 9.08 -9.05 -22.28
C HIS A 151 9.14 -7.88 -23.27
N ARG A 152 8.72 -6.68 -22.87
CA ARG A 152 8.78 -5.45 -23.66
C ARG A 152 10.19 -4.83 -23.70
N GLU A 153 10.68 -4.54 -24.90
CA GLU A 153 11.99 -3.89 -25.11
C GLU A 153 11.99 -2.45 -24.58
N GLU A 154 10.90 -1.73 -24.75
CA GLU A 154 10.73 -0.37 -24.26
C GLU A 154 10.81 -0.31 -22.73
N SER A 155 10.17 -1.27 -22.04
CA SER A 155 10.26 -1.44 -20.58
C SER A 155 11.70 -1.71 -20.15
N ARG A 156 12.41 -2.63 -20.82
CA ARG A 156 13.83 -2.91 -20.52
C ARG A 156 14.71 -1.67 -20.68
N ARG A 157 14.53 -0.89 -21.75
CA ARG A 157 15.29 0.36 -21.96
C ARG A 157 15.02 1.41 -20.91
N LEU A 158 13.76 1.54 -20.49
CA LEU A 158 13.38 2.44 -19.40
C LEU A 158 14.08 2.03 -18.10
N GLN A 159 14.10 0.73 -17.78
CA GLN A 159 14.80 0.21 -16.61
C GLN A 159 16.31 0.39 -16.69
N GLU A 160 16.93 0.16 -17.85
CA GLU A 160 18.35 0.41 -18.10
C GLU A 160 18.71 1.88 -17.89
N GLU A 161 17.86 2.81 -18.36
CA GLU A 161 18.03 4.24 -18.15
C GLU A 161 17.92 4.60 -16.66
N MET A 162 16.95 4.04 -15.94
CA MET A 162 16.83 4.25 -14.49
C MET A 162 18.03 3.68 -13.71
N VAL A 163 18.63 2.58 -14.17
CA VAL A 163 19.86 2.03 -13.57
C VAL A 163 21.04 2.94 -13.87
N ARG A 164 21.16 3.42 -15.11
CA ARG A 164 22.25 4.26 -15.57
C ARG A 164 22.29 5.59 -14.82
N ALA A 165 21.12 6.20 -14.64
CA ALA A 165 20.98 7.58 -14.22
C ALA A 165 20.28 7.72 -12.85
N HIS A 166 19.17 7.04 -12.63
CA HIS A 166 18.25 7.37 -11.54
C HIS A 166 18.38 6.49 -10.29
N MET A 167 19.59 6.05 -9.94
CA MET A 167 19.89 5.24 -8.74
C MET A 167 19.11 3.92 -8.63
N ARG A 168 18.59 3.36 -9.74
CA ARG A 168 18.03 2.01 -9.73
C ARG A 168 19.17 0.99 -9.68
N MET A 169 18.92 -0.17 -9.10
CA MET A 169 19.92 -1.23 -8.96
C MET A 169 19.58 -2.44 -9.81
N VAL A 170 20.58 -3.05 -10.41
CA VAL A 170 20.46 -4.39 -11.00
C VAL A 170 20.60 -5.41 -9.88
N PHE A 171 19.59 -6.25 -9.69
CA PHE A 171 19.65 -7.35 -8.73
C PHE A 171 20.29 -8.60 -9.36
N SER A 172 19.88 -8.93 -10.58
CA SER A 172 20.38 -10.11 -11.28
C SER A 172 20.48 -9.88 -12.79
N ALA A 173 21.54 -10.41 -13.37
CA ALA A 173 21.69 -10.58 -14.81
C ALA A 173 22.08 -12.04 -15.07
N PRO A 174 21.11 -12.91 -15.45
CA PRO A 174 21.37 -14.32 -15.69
C PRO A 174 22.43 -14.55 -16.78
N ALA A 175 23.18 -15.65 -16.68
CA ALA A 175 24.26 -15.98 -17.62
C ALA A 175 23.82 -16.09 -19.09
N HIS A 176 22.55 -16.39 -19.35
CA HIS A 176 22.02 -16.44 -20.73
C HIS A 176 21.83 -15.03 -21.35
N GLY A 177 21.83 -13.97 -20.53
CA GLY A 177 21.75 -12.56 -20.96
C GLY A 177 20.43 -12.17 -21.61
N GLY A 178 19.35 -12.87 -21.28
CA GLY A 178 18.04 -12.70 -21.91
C GLY A 178 17.17 -11.62 -21.28
N TYR A 179 17.44 -11.27 -20.03
CA TYR A 179 16.77 -10.22 -19.28
C TYR A 179 17.66 -9.81 -18.10
N THR A 180 17.31 -8.72 -17.44
CA THR A 180 17.87 -8.34 -16.14
C THR A 180 16.75 -8.01 -15.18
N THR A 181 16.90 -8.41 -13.92
CA THR A 181 16.02 -7.94 -12.86
C THR A 181 16.66 -6.74 -12.20
N SER A 182 15.88 -5.67 -12.08
CA SER A 182 16.31 -4.43 -11.46
C SER A 182 15.19 -3.86 -10.61
N GLY A 183 15.55 -3.01 -9.66
CA GLY A 183 14.60 -2.43 -8.73
C GLY A 183 15.24 -1.35 -7.87
N TYR A 184 14.40 -0.66 -7.10
CA TYR A 184 14.84 0.19 -6.02
C TYR A 184 14.87 -0.64 -4.73
N PRO A 185 16.05 -0.90 -4.14
CA PRO A 185 16.11 -1.43 -2.79
C PRO A 185 15.42 -0.47 -1.81
N SER A 186 14.94 -0.98 -0.68
CA SER A 186 14.36 -0.17 0.39
C SER A 186 15.43 0.77 0.98
N GLU A 187 15.46 2.02 0.53
CA GLU A 187 16.42 3.04 0.98
C GLU A 187 15.65 4.28 1.46
N ALA A 188 15.55 4.47 2.78
CA ALA A 188 14.76 5.54 3.37
C ALA A 188 15.23 6.95 2.93
N ILE A 189 16.53 7.15 2.72
CA ILE A 189 17.07 8.41 2.15
C ILE A 189 16.53 8.68 0.74
N LEU A 190 16.44 7.65 -0.10
CA LEU A 190 15.87 7.82 -1.44
C LEU A 190 14.37 8.04 -1.40
N ALA A 191 13.65 7.34 -0.52
CA ALA A 191 12.20 7.53 -0.32
C ALA A 191 11.85 8.94 0.18
N GLU A 192 12.66 9.50 1.09
CA GLU A 192 12.55 10.90 1.54
C GLU A 192 12.80 11.88 0.40
N ALA A 193 13.92 11.70 -0.31
CA ALA A 193 14.29 12.55 -1.45
C ALA A 193 13.25 12.50 -2.57
N ALA A 194 12.66 11.32 -2.80
CA ALA A 194 11.60 11.13 -3.78
C ALA A 194 10.33 11.90 -3.40
N ALA A 195 9.90 11.80 -2.14
CA ALA A 195 8.73 12.52 -1.61
C ALA A 195 8.84 14.03 -1.82
N ILE A 196 9.99 14.59 -1.42
CA ILE A 196 10.26 16.03 -1.53
C ILE A 196 10.22 16.46 -2.99
N SER A 197 10.84 15.67 -3.88
CA SER A 197 10.91 16.02 -5.30
C SER A 197 9.55 15.87 -5.99
N ILE A 198 8.73 14.88 -5.61
CA ILE A 198 7.33 14.75 -6.09
C ILE A 198 6.54 16.01 -5.75
N TYR A 199 6.66 16.49 -4.51
CA TYR A 199 5.97 17.69 -4.06
C TYR A 199 6.47 18.97 -4.75
N GLU A 200 7.78 19.21 -4.75
CA GLU A 200 8.36 20.44 -5.31
C GLU A 200 8.20 20.54 -6.83
N GLU A 201 8.36 19.42 -7.54
CA GLU A 201 8.20 19.35 -9.00
C GLU A 201 6.73 19.15 -9.43
N HIS A 202 5.80 19.08 -8.48
CA HIS A 202 4.36 18.89 -8.72
C HIS A 202 4.06 17.66 -9.60
N VAL A 203 4.73 16.54 -9.29
CA VAL A 203 4.59 15.28 -10.04
C VAL A 203 3.21 14.68 -9.76
N ASP A 204 2.37 14.59 -10.80
CA ASP A 204 1.13 13.82 -10.76
C ASP A 204 1.46 12.32 -10.83
N VAL A 205 1.54 11.70 -9.65
CA VAL A 205 1.91 10.28 -9.51
C VAL A 205 0.93 9.34 -10.23
N VAL A 206 -0.35 9.74 -10.36
CA VAL A 206 -1.38 8.95 -11.05
C VAL A 206 -1.20 9.04 -12.56
N GLU A 207 -0.89 10.24 -13.07
CA GLU A 207 -0.57 10.45 -14.49
C GLU A 207 0.66 9.66 -14.92
N VAL A 208 1.71 9.62 -14.10
CA VAL A 208 2.92 8.84 -14.40
C VAL A 208 2.56 7.36 -14.62
N VAL A 209 1.82 6.75 -13.69
CA VAL A 209 1.41 5.34 -13.81
C VAL A 209 0.44 5.13 -14.97
N HIS A 210 -0.51 6.03 -15.18
CA HIS A 210 -1.43 5.98 -16.30
C HIS A 210 -0.70 5.99 -17.65
N CYS A 211 0.32 6.85 -17.83
CA CYS A 211 1.09 6.89 -19.07
C CYS A 211 1.93 5.63 -19.28
N LEU A 212 2.56 5.09 -18.23
CA LEU A 212 3.30 3.82 -18.32
C LEU A 212 2.39 2.66 -18.75
N LEU A 213 1.13 2.67 -18.29
CA LEU A 213 0.14 1.71 -18.69
C LEU A 213 -0.34 1.90 -20.13
N GLU A 214 -0.60 3.14 -20.56
CA GLU A 214 -1.01 3.42 -21.95
C GLU A 214 0.08 3.03 -22.96
N ASP A 215 1.35 3.07 -22.55
CA ASP A 215 2.50 2.65 -23.33
C ASP A 215 2.82 1.14 -23.20
N ASP A 216 2.00 0.37 -22.48
CA ASP A 216 2.12 -1.09 -22.29
C ASP A 216 3.50 -1.48 -21.69
N LEU A 217 3.94 -0.71 -20.67
CA LEU A 217 5.24 -0.88 -20.03
C LEU A 217 5.17 -1.60 -18.68
N LEU A 218 3.97 -1.76 -18.12
CA LEU A 218 3.74 -2.35 -16.79
C LEU A 218 3.41 -3.83 -16.88
N ASP A 219 3.70 -4.58 -15.82
CA ASP A 219 3.13 -5.91 -15.66
C ASP A 219 1.64 -5.78 -15.30
N ASP A 220 0.80 -6.50 -16.03
CA ASP A 220 -0.66 -6.44 -15.92
C ASP A 220 -1.23 -7.29 -14.77
N SER A 221 -0.39 -8.09 -14.11
CA SER A 221 -0.83 -9.07 -13.12
C SER A 221 -1.20 -8.50 -11.74
N GLU A 222 -0.79 -7.27 -11.41
CA GLU A 222 -0.97 -6.69 -10.07
C GLU A 222 -1.47 -5.21 -10.08
N ARG A 223 -2.37 -4.89 -11.02
CA ARG A 223 -2.89 -3.52 -11.20
C ARG A 223 -3.65 -3.02 -9.98
N GLY A 224 -4.45 -3.89 -9.33
CA GLY A 224 -5.15 -3.56 -8.09
C GLY A 224 -4.19 -3.22 -6.96
N GLN A 225 -3.16 -4.05 -6.74
CA GLN A 225 -2.16 -3.81 -5.70
C GLN A 225 -1.35 -2.53 -5.97
N LEU A 226 -1.03 -2.22 -7.23
CA LEU A 226 -0.39 -0.96 -7.59
C LEU A 226 -1.27 0.25 -7.25
N VAL A 227 -2.58 0.19 -7.57
CA VAL A 227 -3.53 1.26 -7.23
C VAL A 227 -3.68 1.42 -5.72
N ALA A 228 -3.74 0.31 -4.96
CA ALA A 228 -3.78 0.36 -3.51
C ALA A 228 -2.55 1.10 -2.94
N ARG A 229 -1.35 0.79 -3.43
CA ARG A 229 -0.10 1.48 -3.04
C ARG A 229 -0.13 2.96 -3.40
N LEU A 230 -0.62 3.34 -4.59
CA LEU A 230 -0.80 4.74 -4.98
C LEU A 230 -1.73 5.49 -4.02
N ILE A 231 -2.88 4.92 -3.69
CA ILE A 231 -3.85 5.52 -2.75
C ILE A 231 -3.21 5.71 -1.37
N LEU A 232 -2.52 4.69 -0.85
CA LEU A 232 -1.84 4.75 0.45
C LEU A 232 -0.72 5.81 0.46
N THR A 233 0.07 5.91 -0.60
CA THR A 233 1.12 6.93 -0.72
C THR A 233 0.52 8.34 -0.79
N LYS A 234 -0.55 8.57 -1.58
CA LYS A 234 -1.23 9.87 -1.61
C LYS A 234 -1.83 10.22 -0.24
N ALA A 235 -2.41 9.25 0.47
CA ALA A 235 -2.94 9.45 1.82
C ALA A 235 -1.85 9.80 2.83
N TRP A 236 -0.69 9.14 2.74
CA TRP A 236 0.48 9.48 3.55
C TRP A 236 0.94 10.91 3.30
N ASP A 237 1.15 11.30 2.04
CA ASP A 237 1.63 12.63 1.68
C ASP A 237 0.63 13.72 2.10
N ALA A 238 -0.67 13.50 1.90
CA ALA A 238 -1.71 14.42 2.37
C ALA A 238 -1.72 14.56 3.90
N ALA A 239 -1.47 13.48 4.65
CA ALA A 239 -1.38 13.54 6.11
C ALA A 239 -0.14 14.34 6.57
N ILE A 240 1.01 14.15 5.91
CA ILE A 240 2.23 14.92 6.17
C ILE A 240 2.03 16.40 5.82
N HIS A 241 1.45 16.72 4.66
CA HIS A 241 1.19 18.10 4.27
C HIS A 241 0.29 18.81 5.28
N ARG A 242 -0.77 18.14 5.76
CA ARG A 242 -1.62 18.68 6.83
C ARG A 242 -0.84 18.94 8.12
N LEU A 243 0.08 18.03 8.48
CA LEU A 243 0.95 18.22 9.64
C LEU A 243 1.86 19.44 9.48
N LEU A 244 2.43 19.65 8.29
CA LEU A 244 3.29 20.79 7.98
C LEU A 244 2.54 22.14 7.93
N LEU A 245 1.23 22.12 7.70
CA LEU A 245 0.38 23.31 7.79
C LEU A 245 0.09 23.73 9.24
N ASP A 246 0.23 22.82 10.21
CA ASP A 246 0.12 23.17 11.63
C ASP A 246 1.37 23.95 12.06
N LYS A 247 1.16 25.18 12.54
CA LYS A 247 2.22 26.10 13.00
C LYS A 247 3.08 25.55 14.13
N LYS A 248 2.69 24.44 14.75
CA LYS A 248 3.50 23.72 15.74
C LYS A 248 4.65 22.91 15.13
N HIS A 249 4.61 22.63 13.83
CA HIS A 249 5.65 21.89 13.13
C HIS A 249 6.54 22.82 12.30
N PRO A 250 7.88 22.61 12.31
CA PRO A 250 8.77 23.40 11.50
C PRO A 250 8.50 23.14 10.01
N PRO A 251 8.49 24.18 9.15
CA PRO A 251 8.40 24.00 7.71
C PRO A 251 9.55 23.14 7.17
N MET A 252 9.39 22.57 5.97
CA MET A 252 10.39 21.68 5.35
C MET A 252 11.85 22.16 5.45
N PRO A 253 12.17 23.45 5.19
CA PRO A 253 13.56 23.92 5.20
C PRO A 253 14.16 23.93 6.61
N GLU A 254 13.34 24.23 7.62
CA GLU A 254 13.73 24.25 9.03
C GLU A 254 13.92 22.82 9.57
N SER A 255 13.04 21.89 9.17
CA SER A 255 13.20 20.46 9.53
C SER A 255 14.57 19.90 9.13
N HIS A 256 15.03 20.15 7.90
CA HIS A 256 16.33 19.65 7.44
C HIS A 256 17.52 20.34 8.10
N GLN A 257 17.40 21.62 8.44
CA GLN A 257 18.43 22.34 9.21
C GLN A 257 18.59 21.74 10.61
N ASP A 258 17.50 21.24 11.18
CA ASP A 258 17.49 20.52 12.45
C ASP A 258 17.85 19.02 12.30
N ASN A 259 18.31 18.61 11.11
CA ASN A 259 18.66 17.23 10.74
C ASN A 259 17.49 16.23 10.78
N GLN A 260 16.25 16.73 10.72
CA GLN A 260 15.03 15.92 10.72
C GLN A 260 14.53 15.70 9.29
N ALA A 261 14.09 14.49 9.00
CA ALA A 261 13.38 14.19 7.75
C ALA A 261 11.95 14.73 7.81
N VAL A 262 11.41 15.13 6.67
CA VAL A 262 10.08 15.73 6.54
C VAL A 262 9.03 14.63 6.37
N TYR A 263 9.18 13.78 5.35
CA TYR A 263 8.19 12.76 5.01
C TYR A 263 8.43 11.45 5.77
N SER A 264 9.68 11.19 6.14
CA SER A 264 10.13 9.98 6.83
C SER A 264 10.05 10.16 8.34
N ARG A 265 8.81 10.26 8.85
CA ARG A 265 8.54 10.37 10.28
C ARG A 265 7.24 9.65 10.66
N PRO A 266 7.16 9.07 11.85
CA PRO A 266 5.91 8.53 12.35
C PRO A 266 4.85 9.63 12.51
N ILE A 267 3.60 9.28 12.21
CA ILE A 267 2.42 10.09 12.49
C ILE A 267 1.38 9.28 13.23
N LEU A 268 0.44 9.94 13.90
CA LEU A 268 -0.72 9.25 14.48
C LEU A 268 -1.51 8.55 13.37
N LEU A 269 -1.91 7.31 13.61
CA LEU A 269 -2.73 6.51 12.72
C LEU A 269 -4.01 7.25 12.31
N ILE A 270 -4.62 7.97 13.25
CA ILE A 270 -5.84 8.73 12.99
C ILE A 270 -5.64 9.83 11.92
N ASN A 271 -4.43 10.39 11.80
CA ASN A 271 -4.11 11.40 10.79
C ASN A 271 -4.04 10.76 9.40
N LEU A 272 -3.42 9.58 9.28
CA LEU A 272 -3.41 8.81 8.04
C LEU A 272 -4.83 8.43 7.61
N LEU A 273 -5.65 7.91 8.52
CA LEU A 273 -7.03 7.50 8.21
C LEU A 273 -7.93 8.69 7.86
N THR A 274 -7.71 9.85 8.49
CA THR A 274 -8.41 11.10 8.15
C THR A 274 -8.03 11.64 6.77
N ALA A 275 -6.81 11.33 6.30
CA ALA A 275 -6.38 11.66 4.94
C ALA A 275 -6.90 10.63 3.92
N LEU A 276 -7.03 9.36 4.31
CA LEU A 276 -7.49 8.26 3.44
C LEU A 276 -9.02 8.26 3.24
N ILE A 277 -9.78 8.39 4.33
CA ILE A 277 -11.24 8.15 4.37
C ILE A 277 -12.01 9.47 4.40
N PRO A 278 -13.08 9.62 3.60
CA PRO A 278 -13.94 10.81 3.62
C PRO A 278 -14.58 11.08 4.99
N GLU A 279 -14.76 12.36 5.30
CA GLU A 279 -15.14 12.82 6.65
C GLU A 279 -16.49 12.28 7.13
N GLU A 280 -17.43 12.05 6.21
CA GLU A 280 -18.75 11.48 6.49
C GLU A 280 -18.71 10.05 7.06
N HIS A 281 -17.59 9.34 6.90
CA HIS A 281 -17.41 7.99 7.38
C HIS A 281 -16.55 7.89 8.66
N LEU A 282 -15.76 8.93 8.97
CA LEU A 282 -14.78 8.90 10.08
C LEU A 282 -15.45 8.72 11.44
N LEU A 283 -16.59 9.37 11.70
CA LEU A 283 -17.29 9.22 12.98
C LEU A 283 -17.70 7.75 13.23
N LYS A 284 -18.20 7.08 12.19
CA LYS A 284 -18.62 5.67 12.26
C LYS A 284 -17.41 4.75 12.47
N LEU A 285 -16.28 5.05 11.82
CA LEU A 285 -15.03 4.33 12.05
C LEU A 285 -14.56 4.46 13.49
N PHE A 286 -14.46 5.68 14.00
CA PHE A 286 -13.93 5.95 15.34
C PHE A 286 -14.78 5.37 16.47
N GLN A 287 -16.09 5.19 16.23
CA GLN A 287 -17.04 4.54 17.15
C GLN A 287 -17.21 3.03 16.92
N SER A 288 -16.51 2.45 15.93
CA SER A 288 -16.58 1.01 15.67
C SER A 288 -15.87 0.21 16.77
N MET A 289 -16.34 -1.01 16.98
CA MET A 289 -15.83 -1.99 17.92
C MET A 289 -15.18 -3.14 17.15
N PRO A 290 -14.26 -3.91 17.74
CA PRO A 290 -13.68 -5.05 17.05
C PRO A 290 -14.78 -6.07 16.67
N ASP A 291 -14.64 -6.73 15.51
CA ASP A 291 -15.67 -7.65 15.01
C ASP A 291 -15.65 -9.04 15.64
N ASN A 292 -14.50 -9.45 16.15
CA ASN A 292 -14.25 -10.73 16.81
C ASN A 292 -14.30 -10.65 18.34
N HIS A 293 -14.42 -9.45 18.92
CA HIS A 293 -14.50 -9.24 20.37
C HIS A 293 -15.73 -8.42 20.77
N VAL A 294 -16.41 -8.81 21.84
CA VAL A 294 -17.60 -8.09 22.34
C VAL A 294 -17.22 -7.26 23.58
N GLY A 295 -17.62 -5.99 23.61
CA GLY A 295 -17.44 -5.12 24.78
C GLY A 295 -16.01 -4.60 24.98
N TRP A 296 -15.21 -4.55 23.92
CA TRP A 296 -13.86 -3.99 23.96
C TRP A 296 -13.85 -2.45 23.93
N TRP A 297 -12.70 -1.83 23.70
CA TRP A 297 -12.60 -0.41 23.37
C TRP A 297 -13.17 -0.11 21.98
N THR A 298 -13.58 1.14 21.79
CA THR A 298 -13.84 1.68 20.44
C THR A 298 -12.53 1.85 19.66
N PHE A 299 -12.62 1.99 18.34
CA PHE A 299 -11.46 2.25 17.49
C PHE A 299 -10.65 3.45 17.98
N ALA A 300 -11.33 4.56 18.32
CA ALA A 300 -10.66 5.77 18.82
C ALA A 300 -9.88 5.53 20.12
N GLU A 301 -10.45 4.75 21.04
CA GLU A 301 -9.83 4.44 22.34
C GLU A 301 -8.73 3.38 22.25
N ALA A 302 -8.83 2.45 21.29
CA ALA A 302 -7.85 1.40 21.08
C ALA A 302 -6.60 1.92 20.36
N PHE A 303 -6.76 2.89 19.47
CA PHE A 303 -5.70 3.45 18.63
C PHE A 303 -5.35 4.91 18.93
N GLU A 304 -5.74 5.44 20.09
CA GLU A 304 -5.53 6.84 20.50
C GLU A 304 -4.06 7.28 20.34
N PHE A 305 -3.13 6.41 20.76
CA PHE A 305 -1.68 6.61 20.65
C PHE A 305 -1.03 5.54 19.75
N ALA A 306 -1.72 5.18 18.67
CA ALA A 306 -1.16 4.34 17.63
C ALA A 306 -0.46 5.21 16.57
N TYR A 307 0.76 4.83 16.22
CA TYR A 307 1.59 5.50 15.24
C TYR A 307 1.81 4.59 14.04
N VAL A 308 1.83 5.20 12.87
CA VAL A 308 2.08 4.58 11.58
C VAL A 308 3.30 5.24 10.94
N TYR A 309 4.14 4.45 10.29
CA TYR A 309 5.31 4.96 9.59
C TYR A 309 5.67 4.12 8.36
N PHE A 310 5.43 4.68 7.17
CA PHE A 310 5.94 4.16 5.91
C PHE A 310 6.11 5.30 4.90
N THR A 311 7.11 5.20 4.03
CA THR A 311 7.33 6.15 2.91
C THR A 311 7.47 5.47 1.56
N HIS A 312 7.67 4.16 1.57
CA HIS A 312 7.89 3.32 0.40
C HIS A 312 7.53 1.87 0.73
N PHE A 313 7.57 1.01 -0.29
CA PHE A 313 7.25 -0.41 -0.15
C PHE A 313 8.50 -1.27 -0.35
N GLY A 314 8.54 -2.40 0.35
CA GLY A 314 9.51 -3.48 0.15
C GLY A 314 8.80 -4.79 -0.17
N CYS A 315 9.37 -5.60 -1.05
CA CYS A 315 8.80 -6.90 -1.41
C CYS A 315 9.08 -7.95 -0.32
N ALA A 316 8.04 -8.63 0.16
CA ALA A 316 8.17 -9.79 1.03
C ALA A 316 8.42 -11.05 0.19
N GLY A 317 9.64 -11.59 0.29
CA GLY A 317 10.08 -12.74 -0.52
C GLY A 317 9.51 -14.10 -0.11
N SER A 318 8.76 -14.17 0.99
CA SER A 318 8.16 -15.40 1.51
C SER A 318 6.96 -15.09 2.41
N SER A 319 6.08 -16.08 2.58
CA SER A 319 4.85 -15.93 3.40
C SER A 319 5.12 -15.75 4.89
N ASP A 320 6.29 -16.20 5.38
CA ASP A 320 6.73 -16.05 6.78
C ASP A 320 7.49 -14.73 7.04
N ALA A 321 7.66 -13.90 6.02
CA ALA A 321 8.35 -12.62 6.14
C ALA A 321 7.57 -11.60 6.99
N ILE A 322 6.27 -11.82 7.25
CA ILE A 322 5.39 -10.90 7.96
C ILE A 322 5.04 -11.47 9.35
N ASN A 323 5.67 -10.90 10.36
CA ASN A 323 5.44 -11.13 11.78
C ASN A 323 5.71 -9.87 12.63
N SER A 324 5.38 -9.89 13.91
CA SER A 324 5.49 -8.76 14.83
C SER A 324 6.90 -8.15 14.88
N SER A 325 7.94 -8.99 14.82
CA SER A 325 9.36 -8.55 14.77
C SER A 325 9.71 -7.90 13.43
N SER A 326 9.32 -8.51 12.31
CA SER A 326 9.52 -7.92 10.98
C SER A 326 8.73 -6.61 10.80
N GLY A 327 7.59 -6.47 11.50
CA GLY A 327 6.77 -5.26 11.54
C GLY A 327 7.47 -4.12 12.26
N ILE A 328 8.11 -4.40 13.41
CA ILE A 328 8.99 -3.43 14.07
C ILE A 328 10.16 -3.05 13.16
N ALA A 329 10.81 -4.02 12.51
CA ALA A 329 11.93 -3.74 11.61
C ALA A 329 11.49 -2.85 10.42
N ALA A 330 10.32 -3.12 9.85
CA ALA A 330 9.72 -2.30 8.80
C ALA A 330 9.37 -0.89 9.28
N PHE A 331 8.83 -0.76 10.51
CA PHE A 331 8.56 0.52 11.14
C PHE A 331 9.85 1.32 11.33
N ILE A 332 10.89 0.73 11.90
CA ILE A 332 12.19 1.39 12.11
C ILE A 332 12.79 1.87 10.77
N ARG A 333 12.59 1.10 9.70
CA ARG A 333 13.08 1.42 8.34
C ARG A 333 12.19 2.43 7.61
N GLY A 334 10.94 2.63 8.06
CA GLY A 334 9.97 3.49 7.38
C GLY A 334 9.41 2.90 6.10
N MET A 335 9.16 1.59 6.06
CA MET A 335 8.60 0.89 4.90
C MET A 335 7.33 0.10 5.24
N ALA A 336 6.49 -0.10 4.23
CA ALA A 336 5.41 -1.10 4.23
C ALA A 336 5.84 -2.30 3.38
N TYR A 337 5.24 -3.48 3.58
CA TYR A 337 5.48 -4.64 2.72
C TYR A 337 4.43 -4.73 1.61
N GLN A 338 4.88 -5.04 0.39
CA GLN A 338 4.06 -5.74 -0.60
C GLN A 338 4.28 -7.24 -0.41
N CYS A 339 3.21 -7.97 -0.20
CA CYS A 339 3.24 -9.42 -0.02
C CYS A 339 3.23 -10.13 -1.38
N SER A 340 3.95 -11.24 -1.49
CA SER A 340 4.13 -11.95 -2.75
C SER A 340 2.89 -12.75 -3.18
N PHE A 341 2.71 -12.84 -4.50
CA PHE A 341 1.62 -13.55 -5.15
C PHE A 341 1.47 -15.02 -4.70
N GLY A 342 0.23 -15.43 -4.45
CA GLY A 342 -0.17 -16.84 -4.32
C GLY A 342 -0.02 -17.48 -2.94
N HIS A 343 0.49 -16.77 -1.92
CA HIS A 343 0.84 -17.38 -0.64
C HIS A 343 0.44 -16.62 0.63
N SER A 344 -0.12 -15.41 0.53
CA SER A 344 -0.63 -14.65 1.68
C SER A 344 -2.08 -14.23 1.48
N SER A 345 -2.88 -14.29 2.54
CA SER A 345 -4.24 -13.72 2.61
C SER A 345 -4.24 -12.18 2.67
N ILE A 346 -3.05 -11.58 2.57
CA ILE A 346 -2.78 -10.14 2.60
C ILE A 346 -1.93 -9.78 1.37
N ASP A 347 -2.20 -8.62 0.78
CA ASP A 347 -1.46 -8.06 -0.35
C ASP A 347 -0.47 -6.99 0.11
N ILE A 348 -0.82 -6.22 1.15
CA ILE A 348 0.01 -5.17 1.72
C ILE A 348 -0.03 -5.24 3.25
N PHE A 349 1.11 -5.07 3.89
CA PHE A 349 1.22 -4.90 5.35
C PHE A 349 1.82 -3.54 5.68
N VAL A 350 1.12 -2.74 6.49
CA VAL A 350 1.63 -1.46 7.01
C VAL A 350 1.89 -1.59 8.52
N PRO A 351 3.12 -1.35 9.00
CA PRO A 351 3.45 -1.53 10.41
C PRO A 351 2.84 -0.43 11.29
N LEU A 352 2.44 -0.81 12.51
CA LEU A 352 1.96 0.08 13.55
C LEU A 352 2.72 -0.14 14.86
N LEU A 353 2.95 0.94 15.60
CA LEU A 353 3.39 0.88 16.98
C LEU A 353 2.35 1.56 17.87
N ILE A 354 1.92 0.88 18.93
CA ILE A 354 0.90 1.36 19.87
C ILE A 354 1.56 1.62 21.22
N VAL A 355 1.35 2.81 21.77
CA VAL A 355 1.79 3.10 23.15
C VAL A 355 0.85 2.39 24.13
N PRO A 356 1.35 1.56 25.06
CA PRO A 356 0.53 0.93 26.09
C PRO A 356 -0.17 1.97 26.99
N LYS A 357 -1.41 1.70 27.39
CA LYS A 357 -2.21 2.66 28.20
C LYS A 357 -1.60 2.96 29.58
N ASP A 358 -0.87 2.03 30.18
CA ASP A 358 -0.16 2.28 31.44
C ASP A 358 0.99 3.28 31.25
N VAL A 359 1.62 3.31 30.07
CA VAL A 359 2.67 4.27 29.72
C VAL A 359 2.08 5.68 29.51
N THR A 360 0.92 5.80 28.86
CA THR A 360 0.29 7.10 28.58
C THR A 360 -0.22 7.81 29.84
N THR A 361 -0.45 7.08 30.93
CA THR A 361 -0.90 7.67 32.22
C THR A 361 0.24 8.22 33.09
N ARG A 362 1.50 8.09 32.65
CA ARG A 362 2.65 8.57 33.42
C ARG A 362 2.74 10.11 33.38
N PRO A 363 3.04 10.79 34.51
CA PRO A 363 3.11 12.25 34.56
C PRO A 363 4.16 12.88 33.63
N ASP A 364 5.20 12.14 33.30
CA ASP A 364 6.32 12.51 32.44
C ASP A 364 6.23 11.92 31.03
N PHE A 365 5.04 11.47 30.62
CA PHE A 365 4.80 10.92 29.29
C PHE A 365 5.19 11.92 28.20
N ASP A 366 6.20 11.53 27.43
CA ASP A 366 6.68 12.21 26.24
C ASP A 366 7.01 11.13 25.21
N VAL A 367 6.18 11.02 24.17
CA VAL A 367 6.30 9.96 23.16
C VAL A 367 7.67 10.01 22.48
N ASP A 368 8.24 11.20 22.29
CA ASP A 368 9.52 11.39 21.58
C ASP A 368 10.69 10.75 22.34
N ARG A 369 10.58 10.66 23.66
CA ARG A 369 11.59 10.07 24.55
C ARG A 369 11.39 8.58 24.80
N LEU A 370 10.26 8.00 24.39
CA LEU A 370 10.04 6.57 24.56
C LEU A 370 11.00 5.77 23.71
N LEU A 371 11.52 4.69 24.29
CA LEU A 371 12.28 3.67 23.58
C LEU A 371 11.32 2.82 22.75
N LEU A 372 11.76 2.35 21.60
CA LEU A 372 10.88 1.56 20.72
C LEU A 372 10.42 0.24 21.35
N ASP A 373 11.20 -0.33 22.29
CA ASP A 373 10.83 -1.54 23.03
C ASP A 373 9.74 -1.32 24.09
N GLN A 374 9.32 -0.07 24.31
CA GLN A 374 8.19 0.28 25.16
C GLN A 374 6.86 0.34 24.38
N PHE A 375 6.89 0.15 23.07
CA PHE A 375 5.71 0.10 22.22
C PHE A 375 5.26 -1.35 21.99
N GLN A 376 3.97 -1.52 21.70
CA GLN A 376 3.42 -2.77 21.21
C GLN A 376 3.40 -2.77 19.68
N SER A 377 3.90 -3.85 19.08
CA SER A 377 3.87 -4.05 17.62
C SER A 377 2.47 -4.43 17.17
N SER A 378 1.98 -3.81 16.11
CA SER A 378 0.72 -4.13 15.44
C SER A 378 0.85 -3.84 13.95
N GLY A 379 -0.25 -3.92 13.20
CA GLY A 379 -0.25 -3.60 11.78
C GLY A 379 -1.63 -3.40 11.17
N ILE A 380 -1.60 -2.87 9.95
CA ILE A 380 -2.72 -2.82 9.03
C ILE A 380 -2.48 -3.90 7.98
N MET A 381 -3.35 -4.90 7.95
CA MET A 381 -3.36 -5.98 6.99
C MET A 381 -4.34 -5.64 5.87
N ILE A 382 -3.83 -5.44 4.66
CA ILE A 382 -4.63 -4.97 3.54
C ILE A 382 -4.75 -6.10 2.51
N SER A 383 -5.98 -6.41 2.13
CA SER A 383 -6.28 -7.30 1.01
C SER A 383 -6.93 -6.50 -0.11
N VAL A 384 -6.44 -6.71 -1.34
CA VAL A 384 -6.91 -6.04 -2.54
C VAL A 384 -7.66 -7.07 -3.39
N GLN A 385 -8.94 -6.80 -3.62
CA GLN A 385 -9.84 -7.73 -4.32
C GLN A 385 -10.16 -7.17 -5.71
N GLU A 386 -9.73 -7.91 -6.75
CA GLU A 386 -9.92 -7.55 -8.16
C GLU A 386 -11.17 -8.17 -8.80
N GLU A 387 -11.77 -9.20 -8.20
CA GLU A 387 -13.03 -9.78 -8.66
C GLU A 387 -14.09 -9.82 -7.55
N PRO A 388 -15.40 -9.65 -7.89
CA PRO A 388 -16.49 -9.93 -6.98
C PRO A 388 -16.56 -11.45 -6.76
N ASN A 389 -15.75 -11.96 -5.84
CA ASN A 389 -15.67 -13.39 -5.58
C ASN A 389 -17.06 -13.92 -5.18
N PHE A 390 -17.59 -14.83 -6.01
CA PHE A 390 -18.92 -15.44 -5.83
C PHE A 390 -19.01 -16.28 -4.54
N TYR A 391 -17.86 -16.57 -3.94
CA TYR A 391 -17.67 -17.25 -2.67
C TYR A 391 -16.99 -16.37 -1.63
N ALA A 392 -17.19 -15.05 -1.62
CA ALA A 392 -16.89 -14.23 -0.44
C ALA A 392 -17.77 -14.68 0.74
N ARG A 393 -17.46 -15.86 1.29
CA ARG A 393 -17.51 -16.12 2.71
C ARG A 393 -16.72 -15.01 3.37
N ASP A 394 -17.14 -14.65 4.57
CA ASP A 394 -16.39 -13.88 5.55
C ASP A 394 -14.99 -14.48 5.83
N GLU A 395 -14.10 -14.58 4.84
CA GLU A 395 -12.67 -14.83 5.03
C GLU A 395 -12.04 -13.48 5.39
N THR A 396 -12.51 -12.94 6.51
CA THR A 396 -11.84 -11.83 7.19
C THR A 396 -10.45 -12.31 7.58
N VAL A 397 -9.41 -11.65 7.07
CA VAL A 397 -8.01 -11.91 7.41
C VAL A 397 -7.85 -12.02 8.93
N SER A 398 -7.21 -13.09 9.39
CA SER A 398 -6.82 -13.29 10.78
C SER A 398 -5.31 -13.15 10.91
N ALA A 399 -4.86 -12.28 11.80
CA ALA A 399 -3.43 -12.12 12.10
C ALA A 399 -2.80 -13.43 12.62
N GLU A 400 -3.59 -14.24 13.32
CA GLU A 400 -3.22 -15.53 13.87
C GLU A 400 -3.06 -16.61 12.79
N GLU A 401 -3.91 -16.58 11.76
CA GLU A 401 -3.80 -17.46 10.58
C GLU A 401 -2.62 -17.07 9.69
N VAL A 402 -2.32 -15.78 9.58
CA VAL A 402 -1.13 -15.26 8.89
C VAL A 402 0.16 -15.58 9.67
N GLY A 403 0.06 -15.91 10.97
CA GLY A 403 1.22 -16.17 11.81
C GLY A 403 1.97 -14.90 12.20
N PHE A 404 1.25 -13.77 12.32
CA PHE A 404 1.85 -12.48 12.62
C PHE A 404 2.47 -12.45 14.03
N TRP A 405 1.76 -12.99 15.03
CA TRP A 405 2.22 -13.02 16.41
C TRP A 405 3.19 -14.17 16.65
N LEU A 406 4.33 -13.85 17.27
CA LEU A 406 5.33 -14.82 17.72
C LEU A 406 4.92 -15.38 19.09
N ASP A 407 5.50 -16.53 19.47
CA ASP A 407 5.20 -17.18 20.76
C ASP A 407 5.49 -16.27 21.98
N GLU A 408 6.40 -15.31 21.81
CA GLU A 408 6.78 -14.32 22.82
C GLU A 408 5.74 -13.19 22.99
N ASP A 409 4.81 -13.01 22.04
CA ASP A 409 3.81 -11.91 22.04
C ASP A 409 2.59 -12.18 22.96
N THR A 410 2.61 -13.28 23.71
CA THR A 410 1.41 -13.94 24.25
C THR A 410 0.71 -13.25 25.42
N GLU A 411 1.32 -12.25 26.07
CA GLU A 411 0.78 -11.70 27.32
C GLU A 411 -0.25 -10.56 27.15
N VAL A 412 -0.26 -9.82 26.04
CA VAL A 412 -1.09 -8.60 25.91
C VAL A 412 -2.02 -8.66 24.70
N ASP A 413 -3.27 -8.19 24.87
CA ASP A 413 -4.25 -8.09 23.78
C ASP A 413 -3.99 -6.82 22.95
N VAL A 414 -3.11 -6.95 21.96
CA VAL A 414 -2.77 -5.85 21.03
C VAL A 414 -3.77 -5.81 19.87
N PRO A 415 -4.50 -4.70 19.65
CA PRO A 415 -5.46 -4.60 18.56
C PRO A 415 -4.77 -4.44 17.20
N TYR A 416 -5.37 -4.95 16.12
CA TYR A 416 -4.90 -4.78 14.75
C TYR A 416 -6.02 -4.41 13.77
N ILE A 417 -5.65 -3.97 12.57
CA ILE A 417 -6.59 -3.49 11.55
C ILE A 417 -6.54 -4.36 10.31
N VAL A 418 -7.70 -4.65 9.74
CA VAL A 418 -7.84 -5.25 8.41
C VAL A 418 -8.53 -4.25 7.48
N ILE A 419 -7.95 -4.00 6.31
CA ILE A 419 -8.59 -3.20 5.26
C ILE A 419 -8.82 -4.10 4.04
N SER A 420 -10.08 -4.26 3.64
CA SER A 420 -10.43 -4.89 2.37
C SER A 420 -10.69 -3.80 1.34
N MET A 421 -9.87 -3.75 0.29
CA MET A 421 -9.98 -2.79 -0.82
C MET A 421 -10.55 -3.49 -2.05
N GLN A 422 -11.84 -3.33 -2.30
CA GLN A 422 -12.53 -3.80 -3.51
C GLN A 422 -12.54 -2.68 -4.54
N LEU A 423 -11.49 -2.61 -5.37
CA LEU A 423 -11.24 -1.45 -6.24
C LEU A 423 -12.05 -1.47 -7.54
N VAL A 424 -12.89 -2.47 -7.78
CA VAL A 424 -13.69 -2.59 -9.01
C VAL A 424 -14.90 -1.66 -8.98
N GLU A 425 -15.11 -0.85 -10.02
CA GLU A 425 -16.34 -0.09 -10.21
C GLU A 425 -17.19 -0.66 -11.37
N THR A 426 -18.50 -0.78 -11.13
CA THR A 426 -19.46 -1.38 -12.05
C THR A 426 -19.67 -0.49 -13.27
N GLY A 427 -19.11 -0.88 -14.41
CA GLY A 427 -19.46 -0.33 -15.72
C GLY A 427 -20.90 -0.68 -16.13
N SER A 428 -21.92 -0.12 -15.45
CA SER A 428 -23.30 -0.27 -15.90
C SER A 428 -23.59 0.72 -17.02
N ARG A 429 -23.30 0.32 -18.26
CA ARG A 429 -24.01 0.87 -19.42
C ARG A 429 -25.45 0.38 -19.32
N VAL A 430 -26.32 1.19 -18.75
CA VAL A 430 -27.77 0.98 -18.73
C VAL A 430 -28.25 0.89 -20.18
N VAL A 431 -28.36 -0.33 -20.70
CA VAL A 431 -29.21 -0.61 -21.84
C VAL A 431 -30.60 -0.75 -21.26
N SER A 432 -31.37 0.32 -21.37
CA SER A 432 -32.80 0.34 -21.15
C SER A 432 -33.45 -0.68 -22.09
N SER A 433 -33.67 -1.90 -21.60
CA SER A 433 -34.66 -2.80 -22.18
C SER A 433 -35.85 -2.84 -21.23
N SER A 434 -36.86 -2.06 -21.62
CA SER A 434 -38.21 -2.16 -21.09
C SER A 434 -38.75 -3.57 -21.33
N SER A 435 -38.93 -4.36 -20.27
CA SER A 435 -39.91 -5.43 -20.27
C SER A 435 -40.63 -5.47 -18.94
N GLU A 436 -41.87 -5.00 -18.96
CA GLU A 436 -42.87 -5.20 -17.91
C GLU A 436 -43.05 -6.70 -17.65
N ARG A 437 -42.83 -7.17 -16.42
CA ARG A 437 -43.48 -8.38 -15.91
C ARG A 437 -43.85 -8.25 -14.43
N SER A 438 -45.15 -8.01 -14.25
CA SER A 438 -46.09 -8.61 -13.30
C SER A 438 -45.63 -8.88 -11.86
N LEU A 439 -46.24 -8.13 -10.95
CA LEU A 439 -46.36 -8.37 -9.51
C LEU A 439 -47.09 -9.69 -9.21
N ALA A 440 -46.52 -10.51 -8.31
CA ALA A 440 -47.27 -11.39 -7.42
C ALA A 440 -46.43 -11.72 -6.16
N PRO A 441 -47.04 -11.86 -4.97
CA PRO A 441 -46.37 -11.76 -3.69
C PRO A 441 -45.86 -13.11 -3.20
N SER A 442 -44.66 -13.16 -2.61
CA SER A 442 -44.19 -14.33 -1.86
C SER A 442 -43.75 -13.94 -0.47
N SER A 443 -44.62 -14.31 0.47
CA SER A 443 -44.45 -14.60 1.90
C SER A 443 -43.09 -14.31 2.53
N ALA A 444 -43.12 -13.46 3.56
CA ALA A 444 -42.14 -13.45 4.63
C ALA A 444 -42.08 -14.84 5.29
N THR A 445 -40.88 -15.39 5.37
CA THR A 445 -40.56 -16.47 6.31
C THR A 445 -39.26 -16.04 7.00
N GLU A 446 -39.40 -15.62 8.25
CA GLU A 446 -38.30 -15.42 9.18
C GLU A 446 -37.53 -16.74 9.33
N THR A 447 -36.25 -16.73 8.97
CA THR A 447 -35.33 -17.82 9.33
C THR A 447 -34.43 -17.33 10.45
N LEU A 448 -35.02 -17.18 11.64
CA LEU A 448 -34.32 -17.27 12.93
C LEU A 448 -33.90 -18.73 13.11
N LEU A 449 -32.74 -19.13 12.58
CA LEU A 449 -32.02 -20.37 12.94
C LEU A 449 -30.79 -20.46 12.03
N ASN A 450 -29.67 -19.87 12.46
CA ASN A 450 -28.30 -20.26 12.05
C ASN A 450 -27.19 -19.50 12.82
N ALA A 451 -27.50 -18.88 13.97
CA ALA A 451 -26.49 -18.20 14.80
C ALA A 451 -25.72 -19.16 15.73
N GLU A 452 -26.14 -20.42 15.89
CA GLU A 452 -25.59 -21.31 16.93
C GLU A 452 -24.64 -22.41 16.43
N THR A 453 -24.34 -22.52 15.13
CA THR A 453 -23.56 -23.66 14.60
C THR A 453 -22.14 -23.32 14.13
N LYS A 454 -21.62 -22.12 14.45
CA LYS A 454 -20.19 -21.77 14.24
C LYS A 454 -19.31 -21.88 15.52
N LEU A 455 -19.88 -22.36 16.64
CA LEU A 455 -19.18 -22.42 17.93
C LEU A 455 -18.25 -23.63 18.15
N LEU A 456 -17.96 -24.44 17.13
CA LEU A 456 -17.13 -25.65 17.30
C LEU A 456 -16.09 -25.83 16.18
N ARG A 457 -15.19 -24.86 16.08
CA ARG A 457 -13.77 -25.09 15.75
C ARG A 457 -12.93 -24.15 16.60
N GLN A 458 -12.82 -24.45 17.89
CA GLN A 458 -11.82 -23.81 18.74
C GLN A 458 -10.44 -24.27 18.27
N SER A 459 -9.70 -23.40 17.59
CA SER A 459 -8.25 -23.42 17.71
C SER A 459 -7.91 -22.89 19.09
N ASP A 460 -7.04 -23.56 19.85
CA ASP A 460 -6.52 -23.11 21.16
C ASP A 460 -5.66 -21.82 21.07
N ARG A 461 -5.76 -21.05 19.97
CA ARG A 461 -4.99 -19.83 19.75
C ARG A 461 -5.77 -18.63 20.27
N LYS A 462 -5.07 -17.78 21.03
CA LYS A 462 -5.55 -16.48 21.50
C LYS A 462 -5.96 -15.61 20.31
N GLU A 463 -7.18 -15.09 20.32
CA GLU A 463 -7.68 -14.17 19.29
C GLU A 463 -7.44 -12.72 19.73
N TYR A 464 -6.76 -11.93 18.89
CA TYR A 464 -6.46 -10.53 19.17
C TYR A 464 -7.60 -9.61 18.64
N PRO A 465 -7.88 -8.46 19.27
CA PRO A 465 -8.96 -7.57 18.84
C PRO A 465 -8.75 -7.04 17.41
N ARG A 466 -9.69 -7.34 16.51
CA ARG A 466 -9.62 -7.00 15.08
C ARG A 466 -10.63 -5.94 14.69
N TYR A 467 -10.15 -4.88 14.03
CA TYR A 467 -10.98 -3.85 13.41
C TYR A 467 -10.91 -3.96 11.89
N THR A 468 -12.04 -4.28 11.28
CA THR A 468 -12.19 -4.44 9.83
C THR A 468 -12.81 -3.19 9.21
N ILE A 469 -12.19 -2.73 8.13
CA ILE A 469 -12.67 -1.66 7.25
C ILE A 469 -12.82 -2.25 5.86
N ASN A 470 -14.05 -2.38 5.35
CA ASN A 470 -14.27 -2.80 3.96
C ASN A 470 -14.63 -1.57 3.13
N ILE A 471 -13.85 -1.34 2.07
CA ILE A 471 -14.04 -0.23 1.13
C ILE A 471 -14.29 -0.83 -0.25
N SER A 472 -15.48 -0.56 -0.80
CA SER A 472 -15.88 -1.00 -2.14
C SER A 472 -16.03 0.21 -3.07
N GLY A 473 -15.35 0.16 -4.21
CA GLY A 473 -15.28 1.23 -5.21
C GLY A 473 -13.94 1.98 -5.18
N CYS A 474 -13.62 2.68 -6.28
CA CYS A 474 -12.40 3.48 -6.44
C CYS A 474 -12.74 4.89 -6.93
N SER A 475 -13.24 5.74 -6.02
CA SER A 475 -13.72 7.08 -6.35
C SER A 475 -13.49 8.07 -5.19
N PRO A 476 -13.65 9.39 -5.43
CA PRO A 476 -13.49 10.41 -4.38
C PRO A 476 -14.42 10.23 -3.17
N SER A 477 -15.59 9.60 -3.37
CA SER A 477 -16.53 9.28 -2.29
C SER A 477 -16.08 8.09 -1.42
N MET A 478 -15.10 7.30 -1.88
CA MET A 478 -14.56 6.17 -1.13
C MET A 478 -13.18 6.49 -0.55
N TYR A 479 -12.35 7.21 -1.31
CA TYR A 479 -11.01 7.61 -0.91
C TYR A 479 -10.86 9.13 -1.07
N LYS A 480 -10.58 9.81 0.03
CA LYS A 480 -10.49 11.29 0.07
C LYS A 480 -9.34 11.85 -0.79
N VAL A 481 -8.32 11.03 -1.06
CA VAL A 481 -7.14 11.40 -1.85
C VAL A 481 -7.30 11.21 -3.36
N ILE A 482 -8.43 10.66 -3.81
CA ILE A 482 -8.75 10.58 -5.24
C ILE A 482 -9.46 11.87 -5.63
N ASP A 483 -8.86 12.62 -6.55
CA ASP A 483 -9.49 13.83 -7.08
C ASP A 483 -10.53 13.48 -8.15
N ALA A 484 -11.59 14.29 -8.27
CA ALA A 484 -12.68 14.05 -9.22
C ALA A 484 -12.22 14.05 -10.70
N ASN A 485 -11.11 14.72 -11.00
CA ASN A 485 -10.49 14.73 -12.34
C ASN A 485 -9.56 13.53 -12.59
N GLU A 486 -9.22 12.75 -11.56
CA GLU A 486 -8.37 11.56 -11.65
C GLU A 486 -9.18 10.25 -11.75
N GLN A 487 -10.48 10.28 -11.45
CA GLN A 487 -11.32 9.07 -11.41
C GLN A 487 -11.24 8.26 -12.72
N ASP A 488 -11.27 8.92 -13.87
CA ASP A 488 -11.13 8.26 -15.18
C ASP A 488 -9.76 7.59 -15.35
N LYS A 489 -8.69 8.13 -14.75
CA LYS A 489 -7.35 7.55 -14.80
C LYS A 489 -7.27 6.28 -13.95
N TYR A 490 -7.78 6.33 -12.71
CA TYR A 490 -7.88 5.14 -11.85
C TYR A 490 -8.72 4.04 -12.51
N PHE A 491 -9.84 4.41 -13.12
CA PHE A 491 -10.67 3.47 -13.88
C PHE A 491 -9.90 2.82 -15.02
N ARG A 492 -9.12 3.58 -15.79
CA ARG A 492 -8.27 3.03 -16.86
C ARG A 492 -7.17 2.14 -16.33
N ILE A 493 -6.55 2.49 -15.20
CA ILE A 493 -5.52 1.67 -14.57
C ILE A 493 -6.09 0.33 -14.12
N LEU A 494 -7.29 0.33 -13.53
CA LEU A 494 -7.97 -0.88 -13.05
C LEU A 494 -8.70 -1.67 -14.15
N SER A 495 -8.91 -1.07 -15.32
CA SER A 495 -9.60 -1.74 -16.42
C SER A 495 -8.75 -2.89 -16.94
N LEU A 496 -9.20 -4.14 -16.79
CA LEU A 496 -8.51 -5.31 -17.33
C LEU A 496 -8.27 -5.16 -18.83
N SER A 497 -7.01 -5.19 -19.26
CA SER A 497 -6.63 -5.30 -20.68
C SER A 497 -6.79 -6.75 -21.16
N GLY A 498 -8.00 -7.29 -21.06
CA GLY A 498 -8.29 -8.62 -21.59
C GLY A 498 -8.34 -8.60 -23.12
N ILE A 499 -8.15 -9.76 -23.76
CA ILE A 499 -8.22 -9.90 -25.23
C ILE A 499 -9.51 -9.30 -25.83
N LEU A 500 -10.62 -9.31 -25.09
CA LEU A 500 -11.87 -8.66 -25.49
C LEU A 500 -11.76 -7.13 -25.51
N ASN A 501 -11.09 -6.55 -24.52
CA ASN A 501 -10.87 -5.12 -24.32
C ASN A 501 -9.79 -4.54 -25.25
N GLU A 502 -8.96 -5.37 -25.84
CA GLU A 502 -8.01 -4.96 -26.88
C GLU A 502 -8.47 -5.28 -28.30
N HIS A 503 -9.43 -6.19 -28.45
CA HIS A 503 -9.87 -6.63 -29.78
C HIS A 503 -10.34 -5.44 -30.64
N PRO A 504 -9.75 -5.21 -31.83
CA PRO A 504 -10.01 -4.01 -32.63
C PRO A 504 -11.46 -3.96 -33.14
N TYR A 505 -12.12 -5.10 -33.26
CA TYR A 505 -13.53 -5.17 -33.66
C TYR A 505 -14.43 -5.29 -32.42
N LYS A 506 -14.91 -4.14 -31.95
CA LYS A 506 -15.78 -4.00 -30.76
C LYS A 506 -17.25 -4.26 -30.98
N MET A 507 -17.66 -4.58 -32.22
CA MET A 507 -19.04 -4.93 -32.50
C MET A 507 -19.42 -6.18 -31.70
N SER A 508 -20.62 -6.22 -31.14
CA SER A 508 -21.12 -7.34 -30.35
C SER A 508 -21.03 -8.68 -31.08
N THR A 509 -21.24 -8.67 -32.40
CA THR A 509 -21.08 -9.83 -33.29
C THR A 509 -19.63 -10.32 -33.37
N SER A 510 -18.66 -9.41 -33.50
CA SER A 510 -17.23 -9.75 -33.54
C SER A 510 -16.74 -10.26 -32.18
N VAL A 511 -17.17 -9.64 -31.08
CA VAL A 511 -16.86 -10.09 -29.71
C VAL A 511 -17.45 -11.49 -29.46
N ALA A 512 -18.68 -11.75 -29.90
CA ALA A 512 -19.30 -13.07 -29.79
C ALA A 512 -18.53 -14.13 -30.59
N LEU A 513 -18.09 -13.81 -31.82
CA LEU A 513 -17.26 -14.72 -32.62
C LEU A 513 -15.90 -14.99 -31.96
N LEU A 514 -15.27 -13.97 -31.37
CA LEU A 514 -14.03 -14.13 -30.62
C LEU A 514 -14.23 -15.05 -29.40
N LYS A 515 -15.31 -14.86 -28.63
CA LYS A 515 -15.69 -15.76 -27.53
C LYS A 515 -15.89 -17.20 -28.00
N LYS A 516 -16.48 -17.42 -29.19
CA LYS A 516 -16.65 -18.77 -29.78
C LYS A 516 -15.34 -19.45 -30.15
N MET A 517 -14.28 -18.69 -30.44
CA MET A 517 -12.93 -19.22 -30.65
C MET A 517 -12.32 -19.78 -29.36
N LYS A 518 -12.93 -19.52 -28.20
CA LYS A 518 -12.49 -19.97 -26.86
C LYS A 518 -11.02 -19.58 -26.53
N PRO A 519 -10.59 -18.32 -26.76
CA PRO A 519 -9.29 -17.86 -26.29
C PRO A 519 -9.21 -17.81 -24.75
N PHE A 520 -10.37 -17.68 -24.10
CA PHE A 520 -10.58 -17.85 -22.66
C PHE A 520 -11.96 -18.48 -22.44
N TRP A 521 -12.21 -18.92 -21.21
CA TRP A 521 -13.48 -19.51 -20.80
C TRP A 521 -14.19 -18.59 -19.81
N SER A 522 -15.49 -18.44 -19.97
CA SER A 522 -16.38 -17.72 -19.04
C SER A 522 -17.73 -18.41 -19.03
N LEU A 523 -18.54 -18.20 -17.98
CA LEU A 523 -19.91 -18.76 -17.88
C LEU A 523 -20.88 -18.21 -18.93
N ASP A 524 -20.42 -17.32 -19.82
CA ASP A 524 -21.15 -16.88 -21.00
C ASP A 524 -21.60 -18.10 -21.84
N PRO A 525 -22.90 -18.22 -22.16
CA PRO A 525 -23.41 -19.30 -23.01
C PRO A 525 -22.68 -19.44 -24.34
N ILE A 526 -22.08 -18.38 -24.87
CA ILE A 526 -21.33 -18.38 -26.12
C ILE A 526 -20.06 -19.24 -26.03
N CYS A 527 -19.39 -19.30 -24.86
CA CYS A 527 -18.25 -20.19 -24.63
C CYS A 527 -18.66 -21.68 -24.59
N PHE A 528 -19.94 -21.93 -24.27
CA PHE A 528 -20.54 -23.24 -24.07
C PHE A 528 -21.62 -23.57 -25.10
N ASP A 529 -21.54 -23.00 -26.31
CA ASP A 529 -22.54 -23.16 -27.37
C ASP A 529 -22.76 -24.62 -27.85
N TRP A 530 -21.95 -25.54 -27.36
CA TRP A 530 -21.97 -26.98 -27.60
C TRP A 530 -22.59 -27.80 -26.44
N THR A 531 -22.89 -27.21 -25.28
CA THR A 531 -23.56 -27.89 -24.18
C THR A 531 -25.05 -27.54 -24.16
N GLN A 532 -25.91 -28.56 -24.03
CA GLN A 532 -27.34 -28.35 -23.84
C GLN A 532 -27.74 -28.76 -22.42
N GLY A 533 -28.39 -27.86 -21.69
CA GLY A 533 -28.97 -28.15 -20.37
C GLY A 533 -27.94 -28.41 -19.26
N MET A 534 -26.68 -28.00 -19.41
CA MET A 534 -25.71 -28.08 -18.33
C MET A 534 -26.07 -27.09 -17.21
N PRO A 535 -26.29 -27.56 -15.97
CA PRO A 535 -26.55 -26.66 -14.84
C PRO A 535 -25.34 -25.78 -14.57
N GLY A 536 -25.56 -24.47 -14.38
CA GLY A 536 -24.53 -23.47 -14.08
C GLY A 536 -24.00 -22.68 -15.28
N VAL A 537 -24.20 -23.13 -16.52
CA VAL A 537 -23.85 -22.38 -17.74
C VAL A 537 -24.90 -21.29 -18.00
N GLY A 538 -24.47 -20.04 -18.26
CA GLY A 538 -25.36 -18.89 -18.46
C GLY A 538 -25.84 -18.22 -17.18
N VAL A 539 -25.45 -18.73 -16.01
CA VAL A 539 -25.65 -18.06 -14.72
C VAL A 539 -24.56 -16.99 -14.58
N ILE A 540 -24.69 -15.89 -15.32
CA ILE A 540 -23.87 -14.69 -15.14
C ILE A 540 -24.50 -13.91 -13.99
N THR A 541 -23.91 -14.00 -12.81
CA THR A 541 -24.29 -13.20 -11.67
C THR A 541 -23.44 -11.95 -11.61
N ASP A 542 -23.77 -10.98 -12.45
CA ASP A 542 -23.31 -9.62 -12.26
C ASP A 542 -24.06 -9.06 -11.03
N ARG A 543 -23.59 -9.39 -9.82
CA ARG A 543 -24.02 -8.62 -8.65
C ARG A 543 -23.36 -7.27 -8.78
N PRO A 544 -24.12 -6.17 -8.91
CA PRO A 544 -23.51 -4.87 -8.88
C PRO A 544 -22.83 -4.70 -7.52
N ILE A 545 -21.51 -4.52 -7.53
CA ILE A 545 -20.80 -4.02 -6.36
C ILE A 545 -21.40 -2.64 -6.09
N VAL A 546 -22.07 -2.49 -4.95
CA VAL A 546 -22.59 -1.20 -4.50
C VAL A 546 -21.42 -0.50 -3.81
N PRO A 547 -20.94 0.64 -4.32
CA PRO A 547 -19.89 1.39 -3.65
C PRO A 547 -20.28 1.72 -2.21
N GLY A 548 -19.33 1.60 -1.29
CA GLY A 548 -19.60 1.87 0.12
C GLY A 548 -18.44 1.52 1.03
N ILE A 549 -18.50 2.09 2.24
CA ILE A 549 -17.57 1.79 3.32
C ILE A 549 -18.36 1.17 4.46
N THR A 550 -17.91 0.01 4.92
CA THR A 550 -18.45 -0.65 6.12
C THR A 550 -17.33 -0.84 7.13
N PHE A 551 -17.72 -0.80 8.40
CA PHE A 551 -16.83 -0.97 9.54
C PHE A 551 -17.31 -2.17 10.35
N SER A 552 -16.44 -2.69 11.22
CA SER A 552 -16.80 -3.65 12.26
C SER A 552 -17.99 -3.17 13.12
N ARG A 553 -18.45 -4.02 14.04
CA ARG A 553 -19.68 -3.80 14.82
C ARG A 553 -19.74 -2.37 15.37
N GLN A 554 -20.83 -1.65 15.11
CA GLN A 554 -21.02 -0.31 15.67
C GLN A 554 -21.27 -0.39 17.17
N ALA A 555 -20.74 0.57 17.93
CA ALA A 555 -21.09 0.72 19.34
C ALA A 555 -22.60 0.93 19.48
N VAL A 556 -23.31 -0.08 19.98
CA VAL A 556 -24.72 0.05 20.35
C VAL A 556 -24.74 0.76 21.70
N THR A 557 -25.10 2.04 21.71
CA THR A 557 -25.44 2.73 22.95
C THR A 557 -26.76 2.15 23.46
N ILE A 558 -26.69 1.15 24.34
CA ILE A 558 -27.85 0.74 25.13
C ILE A 558 -28.16 1.95 26.01
N LYS A 559 -29.19 2.72 25.64
CA LYS A 559 -29.82 3.64 26.60
C LYS A 559 -30.34 2.76 27.73
N GLY A 560 -29.75 2.91 28.91
CA GLY A 560 -30.28 2.29 30.11
C GLY A 560 -31.76 2.64 30.23
N GLU A 561 -32.59 1.61 30.35
CA GLU A 561 -33.95 1.78 30.82
C GLU A 561 -33.86 2.48 32.18
N GLU A 562 -34.49 3.66 32.24
CA GLU A 562 -34.65 4.40 33.49
C GLU A 562 -35.44 3.52 34.46
N ASP A 563 -34.96 3.47 35.69
CA ASP A 563 -35.57 2.82 36.84
C ASP A 563 -37.06 3.22 36.95
N ASP A 564 -37.95 2.27 36.68
CA ASP A 564 -39.38 2.41 36.95
C ASP A 564 -39.64 1.95 38.39
N ASP A 565 -39.45 2.88 39.33
CA ASP A 565 -39.71 2.68 40.76
C ASP A 565 -40.50 3.87 41.29
N SER A 566 -41.83 3.83 41.15
CA SER A 566 -42.78 4.25 42.20
C SER A 566 -44.22 4.23 41.71
N ASP A 567 -44.99 3.22 42.14
CA ASP A 567 -46.36 3.46 42.59
C ASP A 567 -46.73 2.49 43.71
N VAL A 568 -46.45 2.94 44.93
CA VAL A 568 -47.01 2.40 46.17
C VAL A 568 -48.44 2.93 46.28
N GLN A 569 -49.44 2.08 46.03
CA GLN A 569 -50.80 2.30 46.50
C GLN A 569 -51.15 1.28 47.59
N MET A 570 -51.14 1.76 48.84
CA MET A 570 -51.92 1.20 49.94
C MET A 570 -53.15 2.07 50.16
N ASN A 571 -54.35 1.52 49.96
CA ASN A 571 -55.34 1.34 51.03
C ASN A 571 -56.67 0.80 50.48
N ASP A 572 -57.04 -0.37 51.02
CA ASP A 572 -58.35 -0.79 51.52
C ASP A 572 -59.61 -0.04 51.05
N GLU A 573 -60.55 -0.80 50.47
CA GLU A 573 -61.90 -0.88 51.05
C GLU A 573 -62.63 -2.19 50.67
N VAL A 574 -63.49 -2.57 51.59
CA VAL A 574 -64.01 -3.91 51.86
C VAL A 574 -65.48 -4.02 51.42
N HIS A 575 -65.85 -5.21 50.91
CA HIS A 575 -67.15 -5.88 51.01
C HIS A 575 -68.35 -5.57 50.06
N ILE A 576 -68.75 -6.60 49.29
CA ILE A 576 -70.02 -7.38 49.35
C ILE A 576 -70.38 -7.86 47.93
N MET A 577 -70.23 -9.15 47.62
CA MET A 577 -71.27 -10.20 47.77
C MET A 577 -70.68 -11.57 47.45
#